data_AF-A0AAF0EGU2-F1
#
_entry.id   AF-A0AAF0EGU2-F1
#
_cell.length_a   1.000
_cell.length_b   1.000
_cell.length_c   1.000
_cell.angle_alpha   90.00
_cell.angle_beta   90.00
_cell.angle_gamma   90.00
#
_symmetry.space_group_name_H-M   'P 1'
#
loop_
_entity.id
_entity.type
_entity.pdbx_description
1 polymer ?
#
loop_
_entity_poly.entity_id
_entity_poly.type
_entity_poly.pdbx_seq_one_letter_code
_entity_poly.pdbx_strand_id
1 'polypeptide(L)'
;MSSRTNTEVWALKLTNVLTYVLFTSSNVYSGLSGHKMGGPITTYITPAPWFFGVWSLIHTLLFGLMVYQFWPSGHKAVTEHLGWRLPLLLFLNSLCSTFYSFDGSRFFSLGAFLVLLFVAGIVSHIYGILRLSSDTSSWPDILFVHLPMSLYHGFIVIIFFVAAFAVAGVDAHASKAGLVTKALVFMSLFFLESTAAGYVFYGNGDIAGAFVISLGLLAIACEQQSSRFIHWSAIIFFVISFLAVLRATVATIQSRRESWPVRTAADEESAPLVQ
;
A
#
# COMPACT_ATOMS: atom_id res chain seq x y z
N MET A 1 -20.39 3.11 20.55
CA MET A 1 -19.38 4.03 19.97
C MET A 1 -19.57 5.38 20.65
N SER A 2 -18.58 5.86 21.41
CA SER A 2 -18.65 7.20 22.01
C SER A 2 -18.68 8.25 20.90
N SER A 3 -19.67 9.13 20.89
CA SER A 3 -19.71 10.25 19.96
C SER A 3 -18.53 11.17 20.27
N ARG A 4 -17.56 11.27 19.34
CA ARG A 4 -16.44 12.18 19.50
C ARG A 4 -16.94 13.61 19.65
N THR A 5 -16.31 14.37 20.52
CA THR A 5 -16.60 15.79 20.66
C THR A 5 -16.12 16.56 19.42
N ASN A 6 -16.72 17.71 19.12
CA ASN A 6 -16.28 18.54 17.97
C ASN A 6 -14.79 18.93 18.08
N THR A 7 -14.31 19.16 19.30
CA THR A 7 -12.89 19.47 19.57
C THR A 7 -11.98 18.30 19.22
N GLU A 8 -12.35 17.07 19.58
CA GLU A 8 -11.60 15.86 19.22
C GLU A 8 -11.53 15.65 17.70
N VAL A 9 -12.61 15.96 16.99
CA VAL A 9 -12.63 15.82 15.53
C VAL A 9 -11.72 16.85 14.87
N TRP A 10 -11.77 18.11 15.30
CA TRP A 10 -10.85 19.14 14.80
C TRP A 10 -9.39 18.81 15.11
N ALA A 11 -9.11 18.33 16.32
CA ALA A 11 -7.77 17.89 16.71
C ALA A 11 -7.28 16.74 15.81
N LEU A 12 -8.13 15.75 15.52
CA LEU A 12 -7.81 14.67 14.61
C LEU A 12 -7.46 15.19 13.21
N LYS A 13 -8.32 16.02 12.60
CA LYS A 13 -8.09 16.54 11.24
C LYS A 13 -6.81 17.36 11.15
N LEU A 14 -6.55 18.22 12.14
CA LEU A 14 -5.32 19.00 12.19
C LEU A 14 -4.09 18.09 12.34
N THR A 15 -4.18 17.07 13.20
CA THR A 15 -3.08 16.11 13.38
C THR A 15 -2.83 15.31 12.10
N ASN A 16 -3.86 14.95 11.34
CA ASN A 16 -3.70 14.31 10.02
C ASN A 16 -2.85 15.18 9.10
N VAL A 17 -3.18 16.47 9.00
CA VAL A 17 -2.43 17.41 8.14
C VAL A 17 -0.99 17.56 8.62
N LEU A 18 -0.76 17.74 9.91
CA LEU A 18 0.59 17.87 10.48
C LEU A 18 1.44 16.62 10.26
N THR A 19 0.89 15.44 10.54
CA THR A 19 1.58 14.17 10.36
C THR A 19 1.80 13.83 8.88
N TYR A 20 0.90 14.24 7.99
CA TYR A 20 1.09 14.15 6.54
C TYR A 20 2.25 15.02 6.05
N VAL A 21 2.35 16.27 6.51
CA VAL A 21 3.47 17.16 6.18
C VAL A 21 4.79 16.56 6.66
N LEU A 22 4.81 16.05 7.90
CA LEU A 22 5.98 15.37 8.48
C LEU A 22 6.38 14.13 7.66
N PHE A 23 5.42 13.25 7.39
CA PHE A 23 5.58 12.04 6.57
C PHE A 23 6.15 12.35 5.18
N THR A 24 5.56 13.32 4.49
CA THR A 24 6.00 13.72 3.15
C THR A 24 7.41 14.30 3.18
N SER A 25 7.68 15.20 4.14
CA SER A 25 8.98 15.85 4.27
C SER A 25 10.09 14.83 4.56
N SER A 26 9.82 13.87 5.46
CA SER A 26 10.78 12.82 5.81
C SER A 26 11.08 11.90 4.61
N ASN A 27 10.06 11.44 3.89
CA ASN A 27 10.27 10.62 2.69
C ASN A 27 10.99 11.37 1.57
N VAL A 28 10.68 12.65 1.34
CA VAL A 28 11.38 13.49 0.37
C VAL A 28 12.85 13.66 0.78
N TYR A 29 13.11 13.94 2.05
CA TYR A 29 14.48 14.06 2.57
C TYR A 29 15.28 12.75 2.37
N SER A 30 14.71 11.60 2.73
CA SER A 30 15.37 10.30 2.53
C SER A 30 15.62 10.01 1.05
N GLY A 31 14.64 10.28 0.18
CA GLY A 31 14.79 10.11 -1.27
C GLY A 31 15.87 11.00 -1.88
N LEU A 32 15.94 12.27 -1.48
CA LEU A 32 16.96 13.22 -1.97
C LEU A 32 18.35 12.94 -1.43
N SER A 33 18.45 12.41 -0.21
CA SER A 33 19.73 12.02 0.40
C SER A 33 20.26 10.66 -0.10
N GLY A 34 19.54 10.00 -1.01
CA GLY A 34 19.94 8.71 -1.58
C GLY A 34 19.65 7.50 -0.66
N HIS A 35 19.07 7.73 0.52
CA HIS A 35 18.70 6.68 1.46
C HIS A 35 17.39 6.02 1.01
N LYS A 36 17.37 4.68 0.95
CA LYS A 36 16.19 3.92 0.54
C LYS A 36 15.57 3.22 1.73
N MET A 37 14.24 3.32 1.83
CA MET A 37 13.48 2.50 2.76
C MET A 37 13.58 1.03 2.34
N GLY A 38 13.97 0.15 3.26
CA GLY A 38 14.32 -1.22 2.93
C GLY A 38 15.76 -1.60 3.26
N GLY A 39 16.57 -0.66 3.75
CA GLY A 39 17.86 -0.93 4.42
C GLY A 39 19.10 -0.55 3.60
N PRO A 40 20.28 -0.56 4.24
CA PRO A 40 21.52 0.01 3.68
C PRO A 40 22.20 -0.89 2.64
N ILE A 41 21.82 -2.17 2.57
CA ILE A 41 22.44 -3.14 1.68
C ILE A 41 21.48 -3.58 0.57
N THR A 42 22.03 -3.83 -0.61
CA THR A 42 21.29 -4.48 -1.70
C THR A 42 21.25 -5.97 -1.44
N THR A 43 20.06 -6.55 -1.39
CA THR A 43 19.86 -7.99 -1.15
C THR A 43 19.19 -8.63 -2.36
N TYR A 44 19.04 -9.95 -2.30
CA TYR A 44 18.43 -10.73 -3.37
C TYR A 44 16.90 -10.55 -3.52
N ILE A 45 16.28 -9.73 -2.69
CA ILE A 45 14.86 -9.33 -2.81
C ILE A 45 14.71 -7.82 -3.03
N THR A 46 15.81 -7.07 -3.13
CA THR A 46 15.75 -5.63 -3.37
C THR A 46 15.15 -5.36 -4.76
N PRO A 47 14.12 -4.51 -4.87
CA PRO A 47 13.51 -4.15 -6.14
C PRO A 47 14.33 -3.08 -6.88
N ALA A 48 14.11 -2.99 -8.19
CA ALA A 48 14.70 -1.96 -9.02
C ALA A 48 14.29 -0.54 -8.56
N PRO A 49 15.16 0.48 -8.70
CA PRO A 49 14.92 1.81 -8.13
C PRO A 49 13.62 2.50 -8.56
N TRP A 50 13.15 2.25 -9.79
CA TRP A 50 11.92 2.86 -10.31
C TRP A 50 10.68 2.46 -9.51
N PHE A 51 10.69 1.31 -8.81
CA PHE A 51 9.56 0.84 -8.00
C PHE A 51 9.24 1.79 -6.84
N PHE A 52 10.25 2.48 -6.31
CA PHE A 52 10.05 3.47 -5.26
C PHE A 52 9.25 4.70 -5.73
N GLY A 53 9.03 4.88 -7.03
CA GLY A 53 8.10 5.88 -7.56
C GLY A 53 6.64 5.68 -7.12
N VAL A 54 6.27 4.48 -6.63
CA VAL A 54 4.96 4.22 -6.01
C VAL A 54 4.72 5.14 -4.81
N TRP A 55 5.77 5.54 -4.09
CA TRP A 55 5.65 6.54 -3.03
C TRP A 55 5.04 7.84 -3.53
N SER A 56 5.50 8.38 -4.65
CA SER A 56 4.97 9.65 -5.18
C SER A 56 3.47 9.57 -5.40
N LEU A 57 2.97 8.47 -5.95
CA LEU A 57 1.53 8.24 -6.14
C LEU A 57 0.78 8.19 -4.80
N ILE A 58 1.30 7.46 -3.80
CA ILE A 58 0.71 7.40 -2.46
C ILE A 58 0.66 8.80 -1.83
N HIS A 59 1.73 9.58 -1.92
CA HIS A 59 1.78 10.93 -1.35
C HIS A 59 0.76 11.86 -2.01
N THR A 60 0.60 11.79 -3.34
CA THR A 60 -0.40 12.59 -4.07
C THR A 60 -1.83 12.20 -3.69
N LEU A 61 -2.14 10.91 -3.56
CA LEU A 61 -3.47 10.47 -3.17
C LEU A 61 -3.79 10.80 -1.70
N LEU A 62 -2.80 10.67 -0.82
CA LEU A 62 -2.92 11.09 0.59
C LEU A 62 -3.07 12.61 0.73
N PHE A 63 -2.44 13.41 -0.14
CA PHE A 63 -2.73 14.85 -0.21
C PHE A 63 -4.22 15.08 -0.53
N GLY A 64 -4.75 14.34 -1.51
CA GLY A 64 -6.18 14.34 -1.82
C GLY A 64 -7.04 14.01 -0.59
N LEU A 65 -6.66 13.00 0.21
CA LEU A 65 -7.32 12.69 1.48
C LEU A 65 -7.27 13.85 2.48
N MET A 66 -6.13 14.56 2.56
CA MET A 66 -5.97 15.69 3.48
C MET A 66 -6.92 16.84 3.16
N VAL A 67 -7.29 17.01 1.89
CA VAL A 67 -8.31 17.98 1.46
C VAL A 67 -9.71 17.38 1.60
N TYR A 68 -9.89 16.13 1.19
CA TYR A 68 -11.18 15.45 1.14
C TYR A 68 -11.82 15.26 2.53
N GLN A 69 -11.01 15.13 3.60
CA GLN A 69 -11.52 14.99 4.97
C GLN A 69 -12.39 16.16 5.46
N PHE A 70 -12.42 17.28 4.74
CA PHE A 70 -13.26 18.44 5.05
C PHE A 70 -14.65 18.39 4.39
N TRP A 71 -14.89 17.46 3.47
CA TRP A 71 -16.23 17.18 2.91
C TRP A 71 -17.04 16.23 3.78
N PRO A 72 -18.38 16.20 3.67
CA PRO A 72 -19.23 15.31 4.49
C PRO A 72 -18.85 13.83 4.41
N SER A 73 -18.65 13.30 3.20
CA SER A 73 -18.26 11.90 2.98
C SER A 73 -16.84 11.60 3.50
N GLY A 74 -15.87 12.46 3.18
CA GLY A 74 -14.49 12.31 3.67
C GLY A 74 -14.37 12.48 5.18
N HIS A 75 -15.18 13.34 5.79
CA HIS A 75 -15.26 13.49 7.24
C HIS A 75 -15.68 12.17 7.90
N LYS A 76 -16.77 11.53 7.41
CA LYS A 76 -17.23 10.23 7.91
C LYS A 76 -16.14 9.16 7.78
N ALA A 77 -15.50 9.09 6.61
CA ALA A 77 -14.40 8.15 6.38
C ALA A 77 -13.25 8.33 7.38
N VAL A 78 -12.84 9.58 7.63
CA VAL A 78 -11.73 9.89 8.53
C VAL A 78 -12.09 9.68 10.01
N THR A 79 -13.29 10.06 10.45
CA THR A 79 -13.65 9.99 11.87
C THR A 79 -14.03 8.57 12.31
N GLU A 80 -14.73 7.83 11.46
CA GLU A 80 -15.30 6.51 11.78
C GLU A 80 -14.35 5.37 11.42
N HIS A 81 -13.73 5.42 10.23
CA HIS A 81 -12.94 4.29 9.71
C HIS A 81 -11.45 4.45 10.05
N LEU A 82 -10.85 5.59 9.69
CA LEU A 82 -9.41 5.82 9.88
C LEU A 82 -9.08 6.16 11.34
N GLY A 83 -9.75 7.18 11.89
CA GLY A 83 -9.53 7.69 13.23
C GLY A 83 -8.07 8.07 13.51
N TRP A 84 -7.64 7.91 14.76
CA TRP A 84 -6.26 8.21 15.21
C TRP A 84 -5.20 7.25 14.65
N ARG A 85 -5.60 6.22 13.89
CA ARG A 85 -4.68 5.27 13.27
C ARG A 85 -3.93 5.90 12.10
N LEU A 86 -4.59 6.76 11.33
CA LEU A 86 -3.96 7.48 10.21
C LEU A 86 -2.79 8.37 10.66
N PRO A 87 -2.96 9.31 11.61
CA PRO A 87 -1.85 10.17 12.01
C PRO A 87 -0.74 9.37 12.70
N LEU A 88 -1.09 8.32 13.45
CA LEU A 88 -0.10 7.40 14.03
C LEU A 88 0.70 6.67 12.94
N LEU A 89 0.05 6.17 11.89
CA LEU A 89 0.70 5.53 10.74
C LEU A 89 1.70 6.48 10.07
N LEU A 90 1.27 7.70 9.76
CA LEU A 90 2.10 8.70 9.07
C LEU A 90 3.29 9.13 9.93
N PHE A 91 3.08 9.30 11.24
CA PHE A 91 4.14 9.59 12.20
C PHE A 91 5.16 8.44 12.27
N LEU A 92 4.71 7.19 12.46
CA LEU A 92 5.62 6.05 12.55
C LEU A 92 6.38 5.81 11.25
N ASN A 93 5.75 6.03 10.09
CA ASN A 93 6.46 5.95 8.82
C ASN A 93 7.51 7.05 8.70
N SER A 94 7.20 8.28 9.12
CA SER A 94 8.20 9.35 9.16
C SER A 94 9.38 8.97 10.04
N LEU A 95 9.12 8.41 11.22
CA LEU A 95 10.16 7.95 12.15
C LEU A 95 11.01 6.83 11.53
N CYS A 96 10.38 5.87 10.86
CA CYS A 96 11.06 4.79 10.15
C CYS A 96 12.00 5.34 9.06
N SER A 97 11.52 6.29 8.26
CA SER A 97 12.30 6.92 7.20
C SER A 97 13.48 7.74 7.74
N THR A 98 13.27 8.46 8.85
CA THR A 98 14.35 9.13 9.59
C THR A 98 15.39 8.14 10.09
N PHE A 99 15.00 7.00 10.66
CA PHE A 99 15.95 5.96 11.10
C PHE A 99 16.78 5.39 9.95
N TYR A 100 16.19 5.18 8.77
CA TYR A 100 16.94 4.78 7.58
C TYR A 100 17.87 5.87 7.03
N SER A 101 17.66 7.13 7.42
CA SER A 101 18.51 8.25 6.99
C SER A 101 19.73 8.43 7.90
N PHE A 102 19.78 7.75 9.06
CA PHE A 102 20.96 7.68 9.91
C PHE A 102 21.87 6.55 9.40
N ASP A 103 22.77 6.90 8.49
CA ASP A 103 23.66 5.97 7.83
C ASP A 103 24.66 5.29 8.80
N GLY A 104 25.10 4.07 8.43
CA GLY A 104 26.30 3.45 9.00
C GLY A 104 26.14 2.59 10.27
N SER A 105 24.95 2.49 10.87
CA SER A 105 24.75 1.62 12.04
C SER A 105 23.67 0.55 11.85
N ARG A 106 24.07 -0.72 12.03
CA ARG A 106 23.15 -1.88 12.06
C ARG A 106 22.07 -1.72 13.14
N PHE A 107 22.37 -0.98 14.21
CA PHE A 107 21.41 -0.66 15.27
C PHE A 107 20.25 0.21 14.75
N PHE A 108 20.53 1.27 13.99
CA PHE A 108 19.47 2.10 13.39
C PHE A 108 18.68 1.34 12.33
N SER A 109 19.33 0.47 11.54
CA SER A 109 18.63 -0.39 10.58
C SER A 109 17.67 -1.38 11.27
N LEU A 110 18.08 -1.97 12.40
CA LEU A 110 17.21 -2.83 13.21
C LEU A 110 16.06 -2.02 13.83
N GLY A 111 16.35 -0.84 14.37
CA GLY A 111 15.32 0.08 14.88
C GLY A 111 14.31 0.47 13.82
N ALA A 112 14.77 0.79 12.60
CA ALA A 112 13.91 1.12 11.47
C ALA A 112 12.98 -0.06 11.10
N PHE A 113 13.52 -1.28 11.08
CA PHE A 113 12.73 -2.49 10.84
C PHE A 113 11.69 -2.74 11.94
N LEU A 114 12.04 -2.52 13.21
CA LEU A 114 11.08 -2.64 14.31
C LEU A 114 9.95 -1.61 14.18
N VAL A 115 10.25 -0.36 13.82
CA VAL A 115 9.21 0.65 13.55
C VAL A 115 8.37 0.26 12.33
N LEU A 116 8.99 -0.30 11.28
CA LEU A 116 8.30 -0.78 10.09
C LEU A 116 7.30 -1.90 10.40
N LEU A 117 7.56 -2.78 11.38
CA LEU A 117 6.58 -3.77 11.85
C LEU A 117 5.30 -3.11 12.36
N PHE A 118 5.42 -2.00 13.12
CA PHE A 118 4.25 -1.25 13.58
C PHE A 118 3.54 -0.55 12.42
N VAL A 119 4.30 0.03 11.47
CA VAL A 119 3.73 0.62 10.24
C VAL A 119 2.93 -0.42 9.46
N ALA A 120 3.50 -1.59 9.23
CA ALA A 120 2.84 -2.72 8.56
C ALA A 120 1.57 -3.15 9.31
N GLY A 121 1.64 -3.34 10.63
CA GLY A 121 0.48 -3.71 11.43
C GLY A 121 -0.66 -2.68 11.36
N ILE A 122 -0.35 -1.39 11.46
CA ILE A 122 -1.36 -0.33 11.44
C ILE A 122 -1.96 -0.19 10.04
N VAL A 123 -1.15 -0.21 8.98
CA VAL A 123 -1.69 -0.09 7.62
C VAL A 123 -2.52 -1.32 7.23
N SER A 124 -2.12 -2.53 7.64
CA SER A 124 -2.94 -3.74 7.49
C SER A 124 -4.27 -3.64 8.24
N HIS A 125 -4.25 -3.08 9.46
CA HIS A 125 -5.46 -2.89 10.25
C HIS A 125 -6.41 -1.86 9.62
N ILE A 126 -5.89 -0.73 9.13
CA ILE A 126 -6.68 0.27 8.38
C ILE A 126 -7.27 -0.35 7.12
N TYR A 127 -6.44 -1.06 6.34
CA TYR A 127 -6.88 -1.77 5.13
C TYR A 127 -8.00 -2.77 5.45
N GLY A 128 -7.86 -3.55 6.52
CA GLY A 128 -8.88 -4.49 6.98
C GLY A 128 -10.22 -3.82 7.31
N ILE A 129 -10.20 -2.69 8.04
CA ILE A 129 -11.42 -1.92 8.35
C ILE A 129 -12.10 -1.43 7.08
N LEU A 130 -11.35 -0.79 6.17
CA LEU A 130 -11.87 -0.25 4.92
C LEU A 130 -12.38 -1.32 3.96
N ARG A 131 -11.82 -2.53 4.04
CA ARG A 131 -12.29 -3.68 3.26
C ARG A 131 -13.60 -4.25 3.79
N LEU A 132 -13.78 -4.26 5.11
CA LEU A 132 -14.96 -4.82 5.77
C LEU A 132 -16.13 -3.84 5.87
N SER A 133 -15.90 -2.53 5.69
CA SER A 133 -16.96 -1.54 5.66
C SER A 133 -17.84 -1.72 4.42
N SER A 134 -19.12 -2.05 4.63
CA SER A 134 -20.12 -2.24 3.58
C SER A 134 -20.80 -0.96 3.12
N ASP A 135 -20.30 0.21 3.55
CA ASP A 135 -20.86 1.50 3.16
C ASP A 135 -20.71 1.69 1.64
N THR A 136 -21.80 2.10 0.99
CA THR A 136 -21.81 2.42 -0.44
C THR A 136 -20.79 3.53 -0.71
N SER A 137 -19.61 3.14 -1.17
CA SER A 137 -18.49 4.06 -1.34
C SER A 137 -18.70 4.88 -2.61
N SER A 138 -18.77 6.20 -2.44
CA SER A 138 -18.83 7.11 -3.58
C SER A 138 -17.50 7.06 -4.34
N TRP A 139 -17.48 7.48 -5.61
CA TRP A 139 -16.24 7.49 -6.39
C TRP A 139 -15.10 8.30 -5.73
N PRO A 140 -15.36 9.47 -5.09
CA PRO A 140 -14.35 10.18 -4.31
C PRO A 140 -13.85 9.41 -3.08
N ASP A 141 -14.70 8.63 -2.40
CA ASP A 141 -14.26 7.77 -1.28
C ASP A 141 -13.29 6.70 -1.78
N ILE A 142 -13.61 6.07 -2.92
CA ILE A 142 -12.73 5.08 -3.54
C ILE A 142 -11.38 5.73 -3.88
N LEU A 143 -11.38 6.90 -4.52
CA LEU A 143 -10.16 7.56 -4.99
C LEU A 143 -9.28 8.09 -3.84
N PHE A 144 -9.86 8.73 -2.83
CA PHE A 144 -9.09 9.43 -1.79
C PHE A 144 -8.96 8.66 -0.48
N VAL A 145 -9.77 7.63 -0.24
CA VAL A 145 -9.71 6.84 1.00
C VAL A 145 -9.19 5.43 0.72
N HIS A 146 -9.89 4.67 -0.12
CA HIS A 146 -9.57 3.25 -0.32
C HIS A 146 -8.30 3.06 -1.16
N LEU A 147 -8.19 3.76 -2.29
CA LEU A 147 -7.07 3.63 -3.22
C LEU A 147 -5.71 3.92 -2.56
N PRO A 148 -5.47 5.06 -1.87
CA PRO A 148 -4.19 5.30 -1.22
C PRO A 148 -3.87 4.25 -0.15
N MET A 149 -4.85 3.82 0.65
CA MET A 149 -4.61 2.83 1.71
C MET A 149 -4.29 1.45 1.13
N SER A 150 -4.95 1.06 0.04
CA SER A 150 -4.65 -0.19 -0.67
C SER A 150 -3.25 -0.21 -1.28
N LEU A 151 -2.89 0.86 -2.00
CA LEU A 151 -1.55 1.03 -2.58
C LEU A 151 -0.48 1.03 -1.48
N TYR A 152 -0.74 1.74 -0.38
CA TYR A 152 0.18 1.82 0.75
C TYR A 152 0.36 0.46 1.44
N HIS A 153 -0.71 -0.28 1.71
CA HIS A 153 -0.61 -1.62 2.28
C HIS A 153 0.19 -2.57 1.36
N GLY A 154 -0.12 -2.59 0.06
CA GLY A 154 0.57 -3.46 -0.91
C GLY A 154 2.06 -3.12 -1.02
N PHE A 155 2.38 -1.82 -1.02
CA PHE A 155 3.75 -1.34 -1.03
C PHE A 155 4.51 -1.74 0.25
N ILE A 156 3.91 -1.54 1.43
CA ILE A 156 4.55 -1.88 2.72
C ILE A 156 4.75 -3.37 2.89
N VAL A 157 3.87 -4.23 2.36
CA VAL A 157 4.10 -5.68 2.38
C VAL A 157 5.41 -6.03 1.67
N ILE A 158 5.72 -5.40 0.54
CA ILE A 158 6.99 -5.61 -0.16
C ILE A 158 8.16 -5.05 0.67
N ILE A 159 8.06 -3.80 1.11
CA ILE A 159 9.14 -3.14 1.88
C ILE A 159 9.43 -3.89 3.18
N PHE A 160 8.43 -4.52 3.78
CA PHE A 160 8.60 -5.39 4.94
C PHE A 160 9.59 -6.53 4.65
N PHE A 161 9.40 -7.28 3.56
CA PHE A 161 10.34 -8.34 3.18
C PHE A 161 11.71 -7.76 2.80
N VAL A 162 11.76 -6.67 2.03
CA VAL A 162 13.03 -6.02 1.66
C VAL A 162 13.83 -5.64 2.91
N ALA A 163 13.19 -4.99 3.87
CA ALA A 163 13.81 -4.60 5.13
C ALA A 163 14.24 -5.80 5.99
N ALA A 164 13.42 -6.87 6.05
CA ALA A 164 13.78 -8.08 6.77
C ALA A 164 15.07 -8.71 6.20
N PHE A 165 15.19 -8.79 4.88
CA PHE A 165 16.41 -9.27 4.23
C PHE A 165 17.58 -8.30 4.37
N ALA A 166 17.35 -6.98 4.42
CA ALA A 166 18.47 -6.05 4.64
C ALA A 166 19.04 -6.13 6.06
N VAL A 167 18.25 -6.50 7.07
CA VAL A 167 18.73 -6.64 8.45
C VAL A 167 19.34 -8.02 8.72
N ALA A 168 18.73 -9.08 8.18
CA ALA A 168 19.08 -10.47 8.49
C ALA A 168 19.78 -11.22 7.34
N GLY A 169 19.65 -10.72 6.11
CA GLY A 169 20.15 -11.36 4.90
C GLY A 169 21.58 -10.97 4.57
N VAL A 170 21.93 -11.24 3.31
CA VAL A 170 23.29 -11.12 2.81
C VAL A 170 23.32 -10.13 1.66
N ASP A 171 24.36 -9.29 1.63
CA ASP A 171 24.61 -8.34 0.55
C ASP A 171 24.89 -9.09 -0.76
N ALA A 172 24.10 -8.77 -1.79
CA ALA A 172 24.15 -9.37 -3.12
C ALA A 172 25.41 -8.95 -3.91
N HIS A 173 26.04 -7.82 -3.58
CA HIS A 173 27.29 -7.39 -4.18
C HIS A 173 28.50 -8.05 -3.51
N ALA A 174 28.40 -8.34 -2.21
CA ALA A 174 29.50 -8.93 -1.45
C ALA A 174 29.60 -10.45 -1.60
N SER A 175 28.48 -11.16 -1.82
CA SER A 175 28.50 -12.62 -1.90
C SER A 175 27.37 -13.22 -2.73
N LYS A 176 27.62 -14.44 -3.25
CA LYS A 176 26.64 -15.19 -4.04
C LYS A 176 25.55 -15.80 -3.16
N ALA A 177 24.32 -15.84 -3.66
CA ALA A 177 23.19 -16.46 -2.96
C ALA A 177 23.42 -17.96 -2.70
N GLY A 178 23.51 -18.32 -1.41
CA GLY A 178 23.51 -19.70 -0.96
C GLY A 178 22.13 -20.37 -1.08
N LEU A 179 22.06 -21.67 -0.77
CA LEU A 179 20.81 -22.44 -0.84
C LEU A 179 19.72 -21.85 0.07
N VAL A 180 20.08 -21.50 1.32
CA VAL A 180 19.15 -20.91 2.29
C VAL A 180 18.61 -19.58 1.80
N THR A 181 19.48 -18.68 1.30
CA THR A 181 19.06 -17.39 0.74
C THR A 181 18.09 -17.58 -0.42
N LYS A 182 18.38 -18.50 -1.35
CA LYS A 182 17.48 -18.80 -2.47
C LYS A 182 16.13 -19.33 -2.00
N ALA A 183 16.11 -20.24 -1.03
CA ALA A 183 14.88 -20.79 -0.48
C ALA A 183 14.04 -19.72 0.23
N LEU A 184 14.65 -18.89 1.07
CA LEU A 184 13.94 -17.81 1.77
C LEU A 184 13.40 -16.77 0.79
N VAL A 185 14.18 -16.34 -0.21
CA VAL A 185 13.71 -15.40 -1.23
C VAL A 185 12.54 -16.00 -2.01
N PHE A 186 12.64 -17.27 -2.42
CA PHE A 186 11.54 -17.95 -3.11
C PHE A 186 10.26 -17.98 -2.27
N MET A 187 10.37 -18.31 -0.97
CA MET A 187 9.23 -18.29 -0.04
C MET A 187 8.63 -16.89 0.11
N SER A 188 9.46 -15.84 0.15
CA SER A 188 8.97 -14.46 0.18
C SER A 188 8.28 -14.06 -1.11
N LEU A 189 8.81 -14.43 -2.29
CA LEU A 189 8.16 -14.17 -3.57
C LEU A 189 6.81 -14.89 -3.67
N PHE A 190 6.75 -16.15 -3.23
CA PHE A 190 5.50 -16.90 -3.16
C PHE A 190 4.48 -16.23 -2.22
N PHE A 191 4.92 -15.77 -1.05
CA PHE A 191 4.04 -15.05 -0.12
C PHE A 191 3.52 -13.73 -0.72
N LEU A 192 4.38 -12.97 -1.40
CA LEU A 192 3.97 -11.76 -2.10
C LEU A 192 2.91 -12.06 -3.17
N GLU A 193 3.15 -13.07 -4.01
CA GLU A 193 2.18 -13.50 -5.01
C GLU A 193 0.85 -13.95 -4.38
N SER A 194 0.90 -14.78 -3.34
CA SER A 194 -0.29 -15.23 -2.61
C SER A 194 -1.04 -14.05 -1.99
N THR A 195 -0.33 -13.03 -1.51
CA THR A 195 -0.94 -11.79 -1.01
C THR A 195 -1.63 -11.03 -2.14
N ALA A 196 -1.00 -10.88 -3.31
CA ALA A 196 -1.60 -10.25 -4.48
C ALA A 196 -2.86 -11.00 -4.96
N ALA A 197 -2.82 -12.33 -4.98
CA ALA A 197 -3.99 -13.16 -5.23
C ALA A 197 -5.07 -12.92 -4.15
N GLY A 198 -4.68 -12.78 -2.89
CA GLY A 198 -5.58 -12.49 -1.78
C GLY A 198 -6.33 -11.16 -1.93
N TYR A 199 -5.65 -10.13 -2.45
CA TYR A 199 -6.27 -8.86 -2.81
C TYR A 199 -7.34 -9.02 -3.91
N VAL A 200 -7.04 -9.79 -4.95
CA VAL A 200 -7.98 -10.00 -6.07
C VAL A 200 -9.19 -10.85 -5.66
N PHE A 201 -8.95 -12.02 -5.07
CA PHE A 201 -10.00 -13.01 -4.84
C PHE A 201 -10.76 -12.81 -3.54
N TYR A 202 -10.08 -12.37 -2.48
CA TYR A 202 -10.69 -12.18 -1.17
C TYR A 202 -10.89 -10.69 -0.86
N GLY A 203 -10.09 -9.79 -1.44
CA GLY A 203 -10.13 -8.34 -1.22
C GLY A 203 -11.27 -7.58 -1.88
N ASN A 204 -12.42 -8.21 -2.15
CA ASN A 204 -13.53 -7.60 -2.91
C ASN A 204 -13.10 -7.06 -4.29
N GLY A 205 -12.11 -7.70 -4.93
CA GLY A 205 -11.57 -7.24 -6.21
C GLY A 205 -10.69 -6.00 -6.09
N ASP A 206 -9.99 -5.81 -4.97
CA ASP A 206 -9.04 -4.71 -4.81
C ASP A 206 -7.82 -4.90 -5.72
N ILE A 207 -7.88 -4.21 -6.85
CA ILE A 207 -6.87 -4.25 -7.92
C ILE A 207 -5.61 -3.48 -7.54
N ALA A 208 -5.72 -2.43 -6.70
CA ALA A 208 -4.64 -1.47 -6.53
C ALA A 208 -3.45 -2.06 -5.76
N GLY A 209 -3.70 -2.67 -4.60
CA GLY A 209 -2.66 -3.34 -3.82
C GLY A 209 -2.07 -4.54 -4.55
N ALA A 210 -2.90 -5.34 -5.23
CA ALA A 210 -2.45 -6.46 -6.06
C ALA A 210 -1.53 -6.00 -7.20
N PHE A 211 -1.87 -4.88 -7.85
CA PHE A 211 -1.07 -4.30 -8.92
C PHE A 211 0.29 -3.80 -8.42
N VAL A 212 0.34 -3.12 -7.27
CA VAL A 212 1.61 -2.71 -6.65
C VAL A 212 2.47 -3.91 -6.31
N ILE A 213 1.89 -4.98 -5.77
CA ILE A 213 2.65 -6.20 -5.47
C ILE A 213 3.21 -6.85 -6.75
N SER A 214 2.39 -6.92 -7.80
CA SER A 214 2.80 -7.42 -9.12
C SER A 214 3.97 -6.59 -9.67
N LEU A 215 3.87 -5.26 -9.64
CA LEU A 215 4.97 -4.37 -10.04
C LEU A 215 6.23 -4.57 -9.20
N GLY A 216 6.08 -4.85 -7.90
CA GLY A 216 7.22 -5.15 -7.03
C GLY A 216 7.92 -6.45 -7.42
N LEU A 217 7.16 -7.51 -7.74
CA LEU A 217 7.73 -8.76 -8.25
C LEU A 217 8.50 -8.54 -9.56
N LEU A 218 7.96 -7.73 -10.48
CA LEU A 218 8.67 -7.33 -11.70
C LEU A 218 9.94 -6.53 -11.39
N ALA A 219 9.86 -5.57 -10.46
CA ALA A 219 11.00 -4.76 -10.07
C ALA A 219 12.12 -5.59 -9.43
N ILE A 220 11.77 -6.60 -8.62
CA ILE A 220 12.73 -7.58 -8.09
C ILE A 220 13.35 -8.37 -9.23
N ALA A 221 12.56 -8.88 -10.18
CA ALA A 221 13.10 -9.58 -11.34
C ALA A 221 14.10 -8.71 -12.14
N CYS A 222 13.77 -7.43 -12.38
CA CYS A 222 14.65 -6.50 -13.09
C CYS A 222 15.99 -6.30 -12.37
N GLU A 223 15.97 -6.13 -11.05
CA GLU A 223 17.18 -5.91 -10.26
C GLU A 223 18.06 -7.18 -10.16
N GLN A 224 17.43 -8.35 -10.03
CA GLN A 224 18.11 -9.60 -9.75
C GLN A 224 18.69 -10.26 -11.00
N GLN A 225 19.71 -9.66 -11.62
CA GLN A 225 20.40 -10.23 -12.79
C GLN A 225 21.49 -11.26 -12.43
N SER A 226 22.00 -11.22 -11.20
CA SER A 226 23.11 -12.07 -10.75
C SER A 226 22.70 -13.51 -10.45
N SER A 227 21.45 -13.73 -10.03
CA SER A 227 20.91 -15.04 -9.66
C SER A 227 19.76 -15.42 -10.59
N ARG A 228 20.06 -16.26 -11.59
CA ARG A 228 19.06 -16.74 -12.57
C ARG A 228 17.84 -17.40 -11.91
N PHE A 229 18.06 -18.16 -10.84
CA PHE A 229 16.95 -18.80 -10.11
C PHE A 229 15.95 -17.77 -9.58
N ILE A 230 16.45 -16.75 -8.88
CA ILE A 230 15.61 -15.71 -8.26
C ILE A 230 14.94 -14.85 -9.33
N HIS A 231 15.68 -14.48 -10.37
CA HIS A 231 15.17 -13.76 -11.53
C HIS A 231 13.94 -14.44 -12.14
N TRP A 232 14.08 -15.71 -12.53
CA TRP A 232 13.01 -16.46 -13.19
C TRP A 232 11.84 -16.76 -12.25
N SER A 233 12.11 -17.05 -10.98
CA SER A 233 11.03 -17.20 -9.98
C SER A 233 10.21 -15.91 -9.84
N ALA A 234 10.87 -14.75 -9.76
CA ALA A 234 10.19 -13.46 -9.67
C ALA A 234 9.37 -13.16 -10.94
N ILE A 235 9.87 -13.48 -12.14
CA ILE A 235 9.11 -13.35 -13.39
C ILE A 235 7.87 -14.25 -13.38
N ILE A 236 7.99 -15.51 -12.99
CA ILE A 236 6.85 -16.44 -12.97
C ILE A 236 5.76 -15.92 -12.03
N PHE A 237 6.12 -15.54 -10.81
CA PHE A 237 5.17 -14.98 -9.85
C PHE A 237 4.59 -13.64 -10.30
N PHE A 238 5.38 -12.78 -10.97
CA PHE A 238 4.87 -11.57 -11.61
C PHE A 238 3.81 -11.89 -12.67
N VAL A 239 4.08 -12.82 -13.58
CA VAL A 239 3.13 -13.16 -14.65
C VAL A 239 1.82 -13.70 -14.06
N ILE A 240 1.89 -14.59 -13.08
CA ILE A 240 0.70 -15.15 -12.43
C ILE A 240 -0.13 -14.04 -11.76
N SER A 241 0.51 -13.22 -10.91
CA SER A 241 -0.17 -12.11 -10.21
C SER A 241 -0.73 -11.07 -11.17
N PHE A 242 0.03 -10.70 -12.21
CA PHE A 242 -0.39 -9.70 -13.19
C PHE A 242 -1.58 -10.18 -14.02
N LEU A 243 -1.61 -11.45 -14.42
CA LEU A 243 -2.78 -12.02 -15.12
C LEU A 243 -4.02 -12.02 -14.22
N ALA A 244 -3.89 -12.31 -12.93
CA ALA A 244 -5.00 -12.21 -11.98
C ALA A 244 -5.52 -10.77 -11.87
N VAL A 245 -4.60 -9.80 -11.78
CA VAL A 245 -4.93 -8.36 -11.76
C VAL A 245 -5.66 -7.91 -13.02
N LEU A 246 -5.16 -8.31 -14.21
CA LEU A 246 -5.81 -7.99 -15.48
C LEU A 246 -7.22 -8.58 -15.55
N ARG A 247 -7.38 -9.85 -15.17
CA ARG A 247 -8.67 -10.53 -15.19
C ARG A 247 -9.68 -9.87 -14.26
N ALA A 248 -9.26 -9.48 -13.06
CA ALA A 248 -10.07 -8.73 -12.12
C ALA A 248 -10.50 -7.37 -12.69
N THR A 249 -9.56 -6.64 -13.29
CA THR A 249 -9.81 -5.34 -13.92
C THR A 249 -10.84 -5.45 -15.04
N VAL A 250 -10.71 -6.45 -15.92
CA VAL A 250 -11.67 -6.70 -17.00
C VAL A 250 -13.06 -7.02 -16.44
N ALA A 251 -13.15 -7.87 -15.42
CA ALA A 251 -14.43 -8.21 -14.78
C ALA A 251 -15.11 -6.97 -14.16
N THR A 252 -14.34 -6.10 -13.49
CA THR A 252 -14.88 -4.84 -12.95
C THR A 252 -15.39 -3.90 -14.04
N ILE A 253 -14.67 -3.78 -15.16
CA ILE A 253 -15.10 -2.94 -16.30
C ILE A 253 -16.37 -3.49 -16.95
N GLN A 254 -16.46 -4.81 -17.14
CA GLN A 254 -17.64 -5.47 -17.72
C GLN A 254 -18.87 -5.28 -16.82
N SER A 255 -18.76 -5.51 -15.52
CA SER A 255 -19.84 -5.29 -14.55
C SER A 255 -20.36 -3.84 -14.54
N ARG A 256 -19.46 -2.85 -14.70
CA ARG A 256 -19.86 -1.43 -14.83
C ARG A 256 -20.58 -1.12 -16.14
N ARG A 257 -20.26 -1.83 -17.22
CA ARG A 257 -20.94 -1.65 -18.53
C ARG A 257 -22.34 -2.26 -18.52
N GLU A 258 -22.50 -3.42 -17.90
CA GLU A 258 -23.78 -4.13 -17.80
C GLU A 258 -24.78 -3.44 -16.85
N SER A 259 -24.30 -2.67 -15.87
CA SER A 259 -25.15 -1.89 -14.96
C SER A 259 -25.63 -0.54 -15.55
N TRP A 260 -25.25 -0.19 -16.79
CA TRP A 260 -25.54 1.11 -17.41
C TRP A 260 -26.84 1.21 -18.26
N PRO A 261 -27.49 0.15 -18.80
CA PRO A 261 -28.68 0.34 -19.67
C PRO A 261 -30.06 0.03 -19.03
N VAL A 262 -30.23 0.07 -17.70
CA VAL A 262 -31.56 -0.17 -17.05
C VAL A 262 -31.90 0.88 -16.00
N ARG A 263 -31.73 2.17 -16.31
CA ARG A 263 -32.22 3.26 -15.45
C ARG A 263 -33.03 4.34 -16.17
N THR A 264 -33.40 4.13 -17.43
CA THR A 264 -34.12 5.13 -18.24
C THR A 264 -35.41 4.62 -18.89
N ALA A 265 -35.98 3.48 -18.46
CA ALA A 265 -37.20 2.95 -19.08
C ALA A 265 -38.28 2.42 -18.11
N ALA A 266 -38.04 2.41 -16.79
CA ALA A 266 -38.99 1.82 -15.82
C ALA A 266 -39.64 2.83 -14.85
N ASP A 267 -39.22 4.10 -14.85
CA ASP A 267 -39.75 5.11 -13.92
C ASP A 267 -40.91 5.95 -14.48
N GLU A 268 -41.35 5.72 -15.73
CA GLU A 268 -42.51 6.44 -16.29
C GLU A 268 -43.86 5.74 -16.06
N GLU A 269 -43.88 4.46 -15.65
CA GLU A 269 -45.15 3.71 -15.50
C GLU A 269 -45.70 3.70 -14.06
N SER A 270 -45.03 4.36 -13.11
CA SER A 270 -45.44 4.44 -11.70
C SER A 270 -45.89 5.84 -11.27
N ALA A 271 -46.64 6.55 -12.12
CA ALA A 271 -47.39 7.73 -11.69
C ALA A 271 -48.77 7.28 -11.18
N PRO A 272 -49.07 7.34 -9.87
CA PRO A 272 -50.42 7.13 -9.39
C PRO A 272 -51.29 8.28 -9.92
N LEU A 273 -52.27 7.93 -10.75
CA LEU A 273 -53.32 8.83 -11.20
C LEU A 273 -54.05 9.39 -9.99
N VAL A 274 -54.17 10.72 -9.98
CA VAL A 274 -55.02 11.49 -9.08
C VAL A 274 -56.43 10.91 -9.09
N GLN A 275 -56.97 10.58 -7.92
CA GLN A 275 -58.38 10.73 -7.55
C GLN A 275 -58.53 10.68 -6.03
#